data_AF-A0A7I8CJZ3-F1
#
_entry.id   AF-A0A7I8CJZ3-F1
#
_cell.length_a   1.000
_cell.length_b   1.000
_cell.length_c   1.000
_cell.angle_alpha   90.00
_cell.angle_beta   90.00
_cell.angle_gamma   90.00
#
_symmetry.space_group_name_H-M   'P 1'
#
loop_
_entity.id
_entity.type
_entity.pdbx_description
1 polymer ?
#
loop_
_entity_poly.entity_id
_entity_poly.type
_entity_poly.pdbx_seq_one_letter_code
_entity_poly.pdbx_strand_id
1 'polypeptide(L)'
;MTELKGSIESYILAKDGNRPHLLTDAFAHDASLAMTVKTAAIAFPQETHGRDAIASVLVSDFALKYENVYTFCVGAMPAANQSEFSCDWLVCMTEKATGAARVGYGRYEWRGMRHRRE
;
A
#
# COMPACT_ATOMS: atom_id res chain seq x y z
N MET A 1 -9.66 5.35 16.49
CA MET A 1 -9.87 5.76 15.09
C MET A 1 -8.52 6.19 14.55
N THR A 2 -7.97 5.47 13.57
CA THR A 2 -6.64 5.75 13.04
C THR A 2 -6.72 6.85 12.00
N GLU A 3 -5.91 7.90 12.15
CA GLU A 3 -5.77 8.94 11.11
C GLU A 3 -5.06 8.37 9.88
N LEU A 4 -5.22 9.01 8.71
CA LEU A 4 -4.59 8.55 7.46
C LEU A 4 -3.08 8.34 7.60
N LYS A 5 -2.38 9.17 8.38
CA LYS A 5 -0.96 8.98 8.70
C LYS A 5 -0.69 7.59 9.27
N GLY A 6 -1.41 7.19 10.31
CA GLY A 6 -1.24 5.89 10.96
C GLY A 6 -1.60 4.74 10.02
N SER A 7 -2.66 4.90 9.22
CA SER A 7 -3.03 3.89 8.22
C SER A 7 -1.95 3.66 7.17
N ILE A 8 -1.33 4.73 6.67
CA ILE A 8 -0.25 4.65 5.69
C ILE A 8 1.01 4.02 6.30
N GLU A 9 1.38 4.43 7.52
CA GLU A 9 2.52 3.86 8.25
C GLU A 9 2.35 2.36 8.48
N SER A 10 1.16 1.94 8.95
CA SER A 10 0.83 0.52 9.14
C SER A 10 0.85 -0.26 7.84
N TYR A 11 0.34 0.31 6.74
CA TYR A 11 0.39 -0.33 5.42
C TYR A 11 1.82 -0.54 4.94
N ILE A 12 2.68 0.49 5.03
CA ILE A 12 4.08 0.38 4.61
C ILE A 12 4.81 -0.67 5.45
N LEU A 13 4.61 -0.65 6.77
CA LEU A 13 5.19 -1.65 7.68
C LEU A 13 4.71 -3.07 7.37
N ALA A 14 3.42 -3.23 7.06
CA ALA A 14 2.82 -4.51 6.69
C ALA A 14 3.44 -5.06 5.40
N LYS A 15 3.43 -4.24 4.33
CA LYS A 15 3.93 -4.58 3.01
C LYS A 15 5.42 -4.91 3.03
N ASP A 16 6.22 -3.98 3.51
CA ASP A 16 7.68 -4.09 3.42
C ASP A 16 8.21 -5.19 4.34
N GLY A 17 7.52 -5.43 5.47
CA GLY A 17 7.87 -6.46 6.45
C GLY A 17 7.23 -7.83 6.23
N ASN A 18 6.41 -8.03 5.19
CA ASN A 18 5.59 -9.22 4.97
C ASN A 18 4.73 -9.61 6.21
N ARG A 19 3.99 -8.64 6.74
CA ARG A 19 3.14 -8.77 7.95
C ARG A 19 1.68 -8.46 7.62
N PRO A 20 0.95 -9.35 6.93
CA PRO A 20 -0.41 -9.08 6.43
C PRO A 20 -1.41 -8.72 7.54
N HIS A 21 -1.22 -9.25 8.76
CA HIS A 21 -2.08 -8.95 9.91
C HIS A 21 -2.10 -7.47 10.31
N LEU A 22 -1.03 -6.71 10.03
CA LEU A 22 -0.96 -5.27 10.32
C LEU A 22 -1.87 -4.43 9.41
N LEU A 23 -2.40 -5.00 8.33
CA LEU A 23 -3.36 -4.28 7.48
C LEU A 23 -4.69 -4.01 8.17
N THR A 24 -4.98 -4.65 9.32
CA THR A 24 -6.17 -4.30 10.11
C THR A 24 -6.13 -2.86 10.61
N ASP A 25 -4.94 -2.29 10.78
CA ASP A 25 -4.75 -0.90 11.21
C ASP A 25 -4.64 0.07 10.03
N ALA A 26 -4.52 -0.47 8.81
CA ALA A 26 -4.39 0.32 7.58
C ALA A 26 -5.70 0.45 6.80
N PHE A 27 -6.46 -0.65 6.68
CA PHE A 27 -7.64 -0.72 5.83
C PHE A 27 -8.88 -1.19 6.61
N ALA A 28 -10.03 -0.61 6.27
CA ALA A 28 -11.33 -1.14 6.68
C ALA A 28 -11.54 -2.54 6.09
N HIS A 29 -12.38 -3.34 6.74
CA HIS A 29 -12.68 -4.71 6.31
C HIS A 29 -13.15 -4.78 4.84
N ASP A 30 -13.98 -3.83 4.43
CA ASP A 30 -14.58 -3.69 3.09
C ASP A 30 -13.83 -2.72 2.17
N ALA A 31 -12.56 -2.40 2.48
CA ALA A 31 -11.77 -1.49 1.65
C ALA A 31 -11.58 -2.01 0.22
N SER A 32 -11.54 -1.09 -0.74
CA SER A 32 -11.24 -1.36 -2.14
C SER A 32 -9.88 -0.78 -2.54
N LEU A 33 -9.14 -1.51 -3.34
CA LEU A 33 -7.89 -1.09 -3.95
C LEU A 33 -8.02 -1.11 -5.47
N ALA A 34 -7.68 -0.01 -6.12
CA ALA A 34 -7.53 0.07 -7.56
C ALA A 34 -6.07 0.40 -7.91
N MET A 35 -5.54 -0.27 -8.94
CA MET A 35 -4.16 -0.07 -9.38
C MET A 35 -4.08 0.14 -10.89
N THR A 36 -3.46 1.24 -11.29
CA THR A 36 -3.12 1.50 -12.70
C THR A 36 -1.63 1.25 -12.91
N VAL A 37 -1.29 0.07 -13.41
CA VAL A 37 0.11 -0.33 -13.65
C VAL A 37 0.51 0.03 -15.07
N LYS A 38 1.51 0.90 -15.23
CA LYS A 38 2.00 1.36 -16.54
C LYS A 38 3.13 0.49 -17.12
N THR A 39 3.31 -0.72 -16.60
CA THR A 39 4.38 -1.64 -16.99
C THR A 39 3.84 -3.06 -17.11
N ALA A 40 4.40 -3.82 -18.05
CA ALA A 40 4.11 -5.25 -18.20
C ALA A 40 4.96 -6.13 -17.27
N ALA A 41 5.92 -5.56 -16.53
CA ALA A 41 6.85 -6.32 -15.68
C ALA A 41 6.19 -6.92 -14.42
N ILE A 42 5.05 -6.36 -14.02
CA ILE A 42 4.28 -6.80 -12.84
C ILE A 42 2.80 -6.73 -13.19
N ALA A 43 2.09 -7.82 -12.96
CA ALA A 43 0.64 -7.86 -13.07
C ALA A 43 0.05 -7.66 -11.67
N PHE A 44 -0.84 -6.68 -11.54
CA PHE A 44 -1.72 -6.53 -10.39
C PHE A 44 -3.17 -6.59 -10.87
N PRO A 45 -4.11 -7.09 -10.05
CA PRO A 45 -5.52 -6.95 -10.35
C PRO A 45 -5.88 -5.47 -10.55
N GLN A 46 -6.74 -5.17 -11.53
CA GLN A 46 -7.21 -3.79 -11.73
C GLN A 46 -7.96 -3.28 -10.50
N GLU A 47 -8.71 -4.16 -9.85
CA GLU A 47 -9.47 -3.88 -8.64
C GLU A 47 -9.37 -5.07 -7.68
N THR A 48 -9.28 -4.78 -6.39
CA THR A 48 -9.23 -5.76 -5.30
C THR A 48 -10.16 -5.28 -4.18
N HIS A 49 -11.08 -6.14 -3.74
CA HIS A 49 -12.10 -5.81 -2.75
C HIS A 49 -11.89 -6.62 -1.47
N GLY A 50 -11.97 -5.92 -0.34
CA GLY A 50 -11.79 -6.49 0.98
C GLY A 50 -10.33 -6.50 1.42
N ARG A 51 -10.12 -6.19 2.70
CA ARG A 51 -8.78 -6.10 3.30
C ARG A 51 -7.95 -7.37 3.13
N ASP A 52 -8.56 -8.54 3.26
CA ASP A 52 -7.84 -9.81 3.18
C ASP A 52 -7.31 -10.06 1.77
N ALA A 53 -8.09 -9.71 0.74
CA ALA A 53 -7.63 -9.77 -0.65
C ALA A 53 -6.53 -8.73 -0.91
N ILE A 54 -6.64 -7.52 -0.35
CA ILE A 54 -5.59 -6.51 -0.41
C ILE A 54 -4.30 -7.02 0.26
N ALA A 55 -4.41 -7.76 1.37
CA ALA A 55 -3.28 -8.36 2.06
C ALA A 55 -2.56 -9.41 1.21
N SER A 56 -3.32 -10.30 0.57
CA SER A 56 -2.76 -11.27 -0.37
C SER A 56 -1.99 -10.57 -1.48
N VAL A 57 -2.60 -9.59 -2.15
CA VAL A 57 -2.01 -8.93 -3.33
C VAL A 57 -0.80 -8.06 -2.97
N LEU A 58 -0.94 -7.16 -2.00
CA LEU A 58 0.08 -6.14 -1.71
C LEU A 58 1.18 -6.63 -0.76
N VAL A 59 0.92 -7.68 0.02
CA VAL A 59 1.87 -8.17 1.05
C VAL A 59 2.37 -9.56 0.69
N SER A 60 1.50 -10.57 0.73
CA SER A 60 1.93 -11.97 0.64
C SER A 60 2.44 -12.35 -0.76
N ASP A 61 1.65 -12.10 -1.80
CA ASP A 61 2.01 -12.44 -3.19
C ASP A 61 3.17 -11.57 -3.67
N PHE A 62 3.18 -10.30 -3.28
CA PHE A 62 4.31 -9.40 -3.56
C PHE A 62 5.62 -9.94 -2.95
N ALA A 63 5.56 -10.43 -1.71
CA ALA A 63 6.71 -11.01 -1.02
C ALA A 63 7.15 -12.37 -1.57
N LEU A 64 6.36 -13.04 -2.43
CA LEU A 64 6.82 -14.23 -3.15
C LEU A 64 7.88 -13.88 -4.19
N LYS A 65 7.77 -12.70 -4.83
CA LYS A 65 8.65 -12.28 -5.93
C LYS A 65 9.79 -11.35 -5.47
N TYR A 66 9.53 -10.52 -4.47
CA TYR A 66 10.45 -9.48 -4.04
C TYR A 66 10.85 -9.61 -2.56
N GLU A 67 12.05 -9.15 -2.24
CA GLU A 67 12.59 -9.00 -0.87
C GLU A 67 13.36 -7.70 -0.74
N ASN A 68 13.86 -7.40 0.46
CA ASN A 68 14.55 -6.14 0.77
C ASN A 68 13.73 -4.92 0.29
N VAL A 69 12.44 -4.93 0.63
CA VAL A 69 11.46 -3.95 0.16
C VAL A 69 11.51 -2.72 1.05
N TYR A 70 11.65 -1.55 0.44
CA TYR A 70 11.65 -0.25 1.13
C TYR A 70 10.78 0.73 0.36
N THR A 71 9.65 1.10 0.94
CA THR A 71 8.67 2.03 0.38
C THR A 71 8.81 3.40 1.05
N PHE A 72 8.89 4.44 0.23
CA PHE A 72 8.97 5.84 0.66
C PHE A 72 7.78 6.62 0.12
N CYS A 73 7.11 7.37 0.99
CA CYS A 73 6.16 8.40 0.59
C CYS A 73 6.90 9.73 0.42
N VAL A 74 6.75 10.36 -0.74
CA VAL A 74 7.43 11.61 -1.09
C VAL A 74 6.44 12.76 -1.00
N GLY A 75 6.79 13.80 -0.24
CA GLY A 75 6.00 15.01 -0.09
C GLY A 75 5.60 15.29 1.36
N ALA A 76 4.54 16.09 1.53
CA ALA A 76 4.02 16.44 2.85
C ALA A 76 3.30 15.26 3.51
N MET A 77 3.31 15.23 4.85
CA MET A 77 2.54 14.26 5.61
C MET A 77 1.03 14.59 5.56
N PRO A 78 0.13 13.61 5.70
CA PRO A 78 -1.30 13.87 5.85
C PRO A 78 -1.56 14.77 7.05
N ALA A 79 -2.44 15.76 6.89
CA ALA A 79 -2.89 16.57 8.02
C ALA A 79 -3.82 15.77 8.94
N ALA A 80 -3.88 16.16 10.22
CA ALA A 80 -4.82 15.57 11.17
C ALA A 80 -6.26 15.70 10.66
N ASN A 81 -7.08 14.68 10.88
CA ASN A 81 -8.49 14.61 10.43
C ASN A 81 -8.73 14.75 8.91
N GLN A 82 -7.70 14.64 8.06
CA GLN A 82 -7.87 14.64 6.63
C GLN A 82 -8.55 13.34 6.17
N SER A 83 -9.55 13.44 5.29
CA SER A 83 -10.30 12.27 4.76
C SER A 83 -9.77 11.76 3.43
N GLU A 84 -8.93 12.53 2.74
CA GLU A 84 -8.32 12.14 1.47
C GLU A 84 -6.89 12.60 1.43
N PHE A 85 -5.95 11.75 1.04
CA PHE A 85 -4.54 12.10 0.96
C PHE A 85 -3.92 11.51 -0.30
N SER A 86 -3.04 12.27 -0.95
CA SER A 86 -2.25 11.76 -2.07
C SER A 86 -0.80 12.14 -1.91
N CYS A 87 0.09 11.22 -2.24
CA CYS A 87 1.52 11.48 -2.31
C CYS A 87 2.14 10.65 -3.43
N ASP A 88 3.28 11.10 -3.93
CA ASP A 88 4.11 10.24 -4.76
C ASP A 88 4.77 9.18 -3.86
N TRP A 89 5.12 8.04 -4.46
CA TRP A 89 5.83 6.98 -3.77
C TRP A 89 6.95 6.42 -4.63
N LEU A 90 7.97 5.92 -3.93
CA LEU A 90 9.08 5.17 -4.48
C LEU A 90 9.19 3.86 -3.70
N VAL A 91 9.40 2.74 -4.38
CA VAL A 91 9.75 1.47 -3.74
C VAL A 91 11.03 0.93 -4.35
N CYS A 92 11.97 0.56 -3.50
CA CYS A 92 13.17 -0.17 -3.87
C CYS A 92 13.04 -1.60 -3.35
N MET A 93 13.48 -2.57 -4.14
CA MET A 93 13.37 -3.99 -3.80
C MET A 93 14.38 -4.83 -4.58
N THR A 94 14.63 -6.05 -4.12
CA THR A 94 15.40 -7.06 -4.84
C THR A 94 14.45 -8.13 -5.37
N GLU A 95 14.60 -8.52 -6.63
CA GLU A 95 13.88 -9.67 -7.20
C GLU A 95 14.55 -10.97 -6.76
N LYS A 96 13.82 -11.84 -6.05
CA LYS A 96 14.37 -13.06 -5.44
C LYS A 96 15.00 -14.01 -6.45
N ALA A 97 14.37 -14.16 -7.61
CA ALA A 97 14.80 -15.12 -8.63
C ALA A 97 16.15 -14.74 -9.28
N THR A 98 16.46 -13.45 -9.36
CA THR A 98 17.60 -12.94 -10.15
C THR A 98 18.63 -12.17 -9.31
N GLY A 99 18.26 -11.75 -8.09
CA GLY A 99 19.04 -10.81 -7.29
C GLY A 99 19.05 -9.38 -7.84
N ALA A 100 18.28 -9.09 -8.90
CA ALA A 100 18.29 -7.78 -9.53
C ALA A 100 17.64 -6.73 -8.62
N ALA A 101 18.29 -5.58 -8.48
CA ALA A 101 17.68 -4.40 -7.88
C ALA A 101 16.59 -3.85 -8.81
N ARG A 102 15.41 -3.57 -8.23
CA ARG A 102 14.26 -3.02 -8.92
C ARG A 102 13.80 -1.76 -8.19
N VAL A 103 13.35 -0.79 -8.97
CA VAL A 103 12.73 0.42 -8.47
C VAL A 103 11.35 0.56 -9.12
N GLY A 104 10.33 0.79 -8.30
CA GLY A 104 9.00 1.17 -8.73
C GLY A 104 8.67 2.57 -8.20
N TYR A 105 7.86 3.31 -8.93
CA TYR A 105 7.35 4.60 -8.47
C TYR A 105 5.95 4.83 -8.99
N GLY A 106 5.23 5.73 -8.33
CA GLY A 106 3.88 6.07 -8.71
C GLY A 106 3.27 7.07 -7.74
N ARG A 107 1.93 7.08 -7.70
CA ARG A 107 1.16 7.94 -6.81
C ARG A 107 0.18 7.10 -6.01
N TYR A 108 0.04 7.41 -4.73
CA TYR A 108 -1.01 6.88 -3.89
C TYR A 108 -2.17 7.88 -3.83
N GLU A 109 -3.39 7.35 -3.82
CA GLU A 109 -4.62 8.08 -3.54
C GLU A 109 -5.36 7.35 -2.43
N TRP A 110 -5.32 7.91 -1.22
CA TRP A 110 -5.94 7.37 -0.02
C TRP A 110 -7.26 8.07 0.24
N ARG A 111 -8.28 7.29 0.58
CA ARG A 111 -9.57 7.79 1.07
C ARG A 111 -9.88 7.11 2.40
N GLY A 112 -9.98 7.91 3.45
CA GLY A 112 -10.45 7.49 4.76
C GLY A 112 -11.98 7.56 4.84
N MET A 113 -12.56 6.78 5.75
CA MET A 113 -14.00 6.88 6.02
C MET A 113 -14.31 8.26 6.63
N ARG A 114 -15.13 9.06 5.94
CA ARG A 114 -15.69 10.30 6.52
C ARG A 114 -16.65 9.93 7.64
N HIS A 115 -16.48 10.57 8.80
CA HIS A 115 -17.49 10.54 9.84
C HIS A 115 -18.68 11.40 9.37
N ARG A 116 -19.82 10.79 9.05
CA ARG A 116 -21.09 11.52 8.95
C ARG A 116 -21.46 11.92 10.38
N ARG A 117 -21.27 13.19 10.74
CA ARG A 117 -21.90 13.73 11.94
C ARG A 117 -23.37 13.98 11.58
N GLU A 118 -24.27 13.24 12.24
CA GLU A 118 -25.68 13.61 12.36
C GLU A 118 -25.82 14.79 13.33
#